data_AF-A0A9J6CCW9-F1
#
_entry.id   AF-A0A9J6CCW9-F1
#
_cell.length_a   1.000
_cell.length_b   1.000
_cell.length_c   1.000
_cell.angle_alpha   90.00
_cell.angle_beta   90.00
_cell.angle_gamma   90.00
#
_symmetry.space_group_name_H-M   'P 1'
#
loop_
_entity.id
_entity.type
_entity.pdbx_description
1 polymer ?
#
loop_
_entity_poly.entity_id
_entity_poly.type
_entity_poly.pdbx_seq_one_letter_code
_entity_poly.pdbx_strand_id
1 'polypeptide(L)'
;MVNVVVLFTNQVPSITKPLACEDIVQIRNLERDQIRLLCGILSGHYLFRKHLFTMGLSDSTLCPRCEADEDTAFHAVCNCPALASRRYTTFGFHVLSAEEAKELKIEDILLLATTLKF
;
A
#
# COMPACT_ATOMS: atom_id res chain seq x y z
N MET A 1 3.26 22.11 21.11
CA MET A 1 3.95 21.24 20.12
C MET A 1 3.55 19.82 20.41
N VAL A 2 2.53 19.28 19.72
CA VAL A 2 2.17 17.86 19.84
C VAL A 2 2.43 17.27 18.47
N ASN A 3 3.36 16.33 18.40
CA ASN A 3 3.69 15.54 17.22
C ASN A 3 2.47 14.72 16.80
N VAL A 4 1.82 15.09 15.69
CA VAL A 4 0.59 14.42 15.19
C VAL A 4 0.89 13.26 14.21
N VAL A 5 2.14 12.84 14.01
CA VAL A 5 2.45 11.94 12.86
C VAL A 5 2.78 10.49 13.22
N VAL A 6 2.81 10.07 14.50
CA VAL A 6 3.20 8.67 14.80
C VAL A 6 2.44 8.08 15.98
N LEU A 7 1.12 8.04 15.90
CA LEU A 7 0.31 7.07 16.66
C LEU A 7 -0.52 6.32 15.62
N PHE A 8 -0.59 4.99 15.72
CA PHE A 8 -1.29 4.05 14.83
C PHE A 8 -0.51 3.54 13.60
N THR A 9 0.47 2.63 13.77
CA THR A 9 0.69 1.42 12.93
C THR A 9 1.94 0.64 13.41
N ASN A 10 1.89 -0.02 14.57
CA ASN A 10 3.00 -0.89 15.00
C ASN A 10 2.70 -2.40 14.86
N GLN A 11 1.77 -2.79 13.98
CA GLN A 11 1.48 -4.22 13.74
C GLN A 11 1.42 -4.62 12.25
N VAL A 12 1.58 -3.70 11.30
CA VAL A 12 1.56 -4.01 9.87
C VAL A 12 2.94 -3.72 9.29
N PRO A 13 3.57 -4.65 8.54
CA PRO A 13 4.86 -4.39 7.93
C PRO A 13 4.80 -3.22 6.95
N SER A 14 5.82 -2.36 6.97
CA SER A 14 5.92 -1.25 6.01
C SER A 14 6.36 -1.76 4.63
N ILE A 15 5.75 -1.22 3.58
CA ILE A 15 6.18 -1.41 2.18
C ILE A 15 7.34 -0.46 1.85
N THR A 16 7.58 0.58 2.65
CA THR A 16 8.55 1.63 2.32
C THR A 16 9.96 1.29 2.75
N LYS A 17 10.91 1.60 1.87
CA LYS A 17 12.27 1.98 2.21
C LYS A 17 12.43 3.50 2.19
N PRO A 18 13.50 4.05 2.79
CA PRO A 18 13.88 5.44 2.56
C PRO A 18 14.01 5.71 1.06
N LEU A 19 13.32 6.73 0.56
CA LEU A 19 13.34 7.09 -0.86
C LEU A 19 14.73 7.59 -1.25
N ALA A 20 15.27 7.05 -2.33
CA ALA A 20 16.51 7.51 -2.94
C ALA A 20 16.27 8.72 -3.86
N CYS A 21 17.33 9.41 -4.28
CA CYS A 21 17.21 10.54 -5.22
C CYS A 21 16.55 10.14 -6.55
N GLU A 22 16.77 8.89 -6.98
CA GLU A 22 16.18 8.30 -8.19
C GLU A 22 14.66 8.26 -8.11
N ASP A 23 14.13 7.84 -6.95
CA ASP A 23 12.70 7.77 -6.65
C ASP A 23 12.04 9.16 -6.73
N ILE A 24 12.73 10.19 -6.23
CA ILE A 24 12.23 11.58 -6.26
C ILE A 24 12.07 12.07 -7.70
N VAL A 25 13.01 11.74 -8.58
CA VAL A 25 12.95 12.11 -10.00
C VAL A 25 11.78 11.40 -10.68
N GLN A 26 11.54 10.13 -10.38
CA GLN A 26 10.38 9.39 -10.88
C GLN A 26 9.07 10.01 -10.39
N ILE A 27 8.93 10.25 -9.08
CA ILE A 27 7.72 10.84 -8.48
C ILE A 27 7.38 12.19 -9.10
N ARG A 28 8.39 13.03 -9.42
CA ARG A 28 8.17 14.35 -10.02
C ARG A 28 7.44 14.28 -11.37
N ASN A 29 7.57 13.19 -12.10
CA ASN A 29 6.97 13.03 -13.43
C ASN A 29 5.57 12.39 -13.38
N LEU A 30 5.08 12.02 -12.20
CA LEU A 30 3.76 11.42 -12.02
C LEU A 30 2.64 12.48 -12.00
N GLU A 31 1.44 12.05 -12.38
CA GLU A 31 0.24 12.87 -12.22
C GLU A 31 -0.16 13.00 -10.73
N ARG A 32 -0.89 14.07 -10.39
CA ARG A 32 -1.30 14.33 -8.99
C ARG A 32 -2.03 13.15 -8.35
N ASP A 33 -2.90 12.48 -9.10
CA ASP A 33 -3.67 11.34 -8.60
C ASP A 33 -2.79 10.11 -8.36
N GLN A 34 -1.77 9.90 -9.19
CA GLN A 34 -0.77 8.84 -8.98
C GLN A 34 0.08 9.13 -7.74
N ILE A 35 0.50 10.39 -7.54
CA ILE A 35 1.24 10.80 -6.33
C ILE A 35 0.38 10.57 -5.09
N ARG A 36 -0.89 10.98 -5.11
CA ARG A 36 -1.83 10.77 -4.00
C ARG A 36 -2.00 9.28 -3.67
N LEU A 37 -2.18 8.45 -4.70
CA LEU A 37 -2.31 7.01 -4.56
C LEU A 37 -1.04 6.39 -3.96
N LEU A 38 0.13 6.73 -4.52
CA LEU A 38 1.42 6.25 -4.03
C LEU A 38 1.64 6.64 -2.58
N CYS A 39 1.49 7.92 -2.23
CA CYS A 39 1.65 8.39 -0.86
C CYS A 39 0.69 7.67 0.11
N GLY A 40 -0.57 7.47 -0.29
CA GLY A 40 -1.55 6.73 0.51
C GLY A 40 -1.16 5.28 0.74
N ILE A 41 -0.62 4.59 -0.27
CA ILE A 41 -0.16 3.20 -0.16
C ILE A 41 1.09 3.11 0.71
N LEU A 42 2.09 3.93 0.44
CA LEU A 42 3.36 3.93 1.15
C LEU A 42 3.21 4.27 2.63
N SER A 43 2.26 5.15 2.97
CA SER A 43 1.95 5.51 4.36
C SER A 43 0.89 4.61 5.01
N GLY A 44 0.22 3.74 4.25
CA GLY A 44 -0.96 3.02 4.73
C GLY A 44 -2.22 3.88 4.95
N HIS A 45 -2.15 5.19 4.67
CA HIS A 45 -3.23 6.15 4.86
C HIS A 45 -4.00 6.40 3.55
N TYR A 46 -4.65 5.35 3.06
CA TYR A 46 -5.58 5.45 1.93
C TYR A 46 -6.92 4.82 2.30
N LEU A 47 -7.80 4.62 1.33
CA LEU A 47 -9.13 4.02 1.49
C LEU A 47 -9.09 2.50 1.80
N PHE A 48 -8.09 2.07 2.57
CA PHE A 48 -8.02 0.73 3.15
C PHE A 48 -9.00 0.61 4.31
N ARG A 49 -9.81 -0.46 4.37
CA ARG A 49 -10.79 -0.63 5.44
C ARG A 49 -10.18 -0.65 6.84
N LYS A 50 -8.95 -1.13 7.03
CA LYS A 50 -8.26 -1.03 8.34
C LYS A 50 -8.08 0.43 8.78
N HIS A 51 -7.65 1.29 7.85
CA HIS A 51 -7.48 2.72 8.12
C HIS A 51 -8.84 3.41 8.36
N LEU A 52 -9.83 3.14 7.52
CA LEU A 52 -11.18 3.68 7.68
C LEU A 52 -11.84 3.25 8.99
N PHE A 53 -11.70 1.98 9.38
CA PHE A 53 -12.21 1.46 10.65
C PHE A 53 -11.55 2.16 11.85
N THR A 54 -10.24 2.40 11.78
CA THR A 54 -9.51 3.13 12.82
C THR A 54 -10.02 4.58 12.95
N MET A 55 -10.46 5.18 11.84
CA MET A 55 -11.09 6.51 11.84
C MET A 55 -12.59 6.50 12.17
N GLY A 56 -13.21 5.34 12.41
CA GLY A 56 -14.66 5.22 12.63
C GLY A 56 -15.51 5.46 11.38
N LEU A 57 -14.93 5.31 10.18
CA LEU A 57 -15.59 5.48 8.88
C LEU A 57 -15.97 4.16 8.19
N SER A 58 -15.64 3.02 8.80
CA SER A 58 -15.99 1.68 8.32
C SER A 58 -16.33 0.78 9.50
N ASP A 59 -17.31 -0.10 9.33
CA ASP A 59 -17.73 -1.05 10.36
C ASP A 59 -16.93 -2.36 10.31
N SER A 60 -16.07 -2.54 9.30
CA SER A 60 -15.26 -3.74 9.11
C SER A 60 -13.83 -3.39 8.73
N THR A 61 -12.88 -4.21 9.16
CA THR A 61 -11.48 -4.18 8.71
C THR A 61 -11.21 -5.14 7.55
N LEU A 62 -12.14 -6.03 7.19
CA LEU A 62 -11.90 -7.10 6.22
C LEU A 62 -11.74 -6.57 4.79
N CYS A 63 -10.75 -7.09 4.07
CA CYS A 63 -10.50 -6.79 2.66
C CYS A 63 -11.75 -7.00 1.80
N PRO A 64 -12.20 -5.99 1.03
CA PRO A 64 -13.39 -6.12 0.17
C PRO A 64 -13.17 -7.05 -1.03
N ARG A 65 -11.93 -7.51 -1.24
CA ARG A 65 -11.55 -8.36 -2.38
C ARG A 65 -11.49 -9.84 -2.00
N CYS A 66 -10.82 -10.17 -0.90
CA CYS A 66 -10.67 -11.56 -0.46
C CYS A 66 -11.53 -11.94 0.74
N GLU A 67 -12.08 -10.95 1.47
CA GLU A 67 -12.94 -11.13 2.63
C GLU A 67 -12.37 -11.99 3.78
N ALA A 68 -11.07 -12.28 3.74
CA ALA A 68 -10.43 -13.25 4.64
C ALA A 68 -9.41 -12.63 5.62
N ASP A 69 -8.90 -11.44 5.34
CA ASP A 69 -7.84 -10.78 6.12
C ASP A 69 -8.04 -9.26 6.14
N GLU A 70 -7.34 -8.55 7.02
CA GLU A 70 -7.47 -7.10 7.17
C GLU A 70 -7.02 -6.35 5.91
N ASP A 71 -7.84 -5.41 5.45
CA ASP A 71 -7.55 -4.52 4.35
C ASP A 71 -6.50 -3.49 4.77
N THR A 72 -5.23 -3.81 4.52
CA THR A 72 -4.10 -2.92 4.76
C THR A 72 -3.33 -2.70 3.46
N ALA A 73 -2.48 -1.67 3.43
CA ALA A 73 -1.58 -1.47 2.29
C ALA A 73 -0.69 -2.70 2.04
N PHE A 74 -0.08 -3.23 3.11
CA PHE A 74 0.73 -4.44 3.02
C PHE A 74 -0.09 -5.62 2.48
N HIS A 75 -1.31 -5.80 2.98
CA HIS A 75 -2.17 -6.87 2.48
C HIS A 75 -2.43 -6.72 0.98
N ALA A 76 -2.92 -5.55 0.55
CA ALA A 76 -3.25 -5.30 -0.85
C ALA A 76 -2.03 -5.50 -1.77
N VAL A 77 -0.87 -4.94 -1.41
CA VAL A 77 0.33 -4.98 -2.25
C VAL A 77 1.03 -6.33 -2.20
N CYS A 78 1.12 -6.97 -1.03
CA CYS A 78 2.07 -8.06 -0.79
C CYS A 78 1.43 -9.45 -0.70
N ASN A 79 0.23 -9.61 -0.13
CA ASN A 79 -0.26 -10.97 0.19
C ASN A 79 -1.75 -11.23 -0.06
N CYS A 80 -2.53 -10.25 -0.54
CA CYS A 80 -3.95 -10.42 -0.85
C CYS A 80 -4.16 -11.52 -1.91
N PRO A 81 -4.85 -12.63 -1.61
CA PRO A 81 -5.04 -13.73 -2.57
C PRO A 81 -5.73 -13.29 -3.87
N ALA A 82 -6.70 -12.37 -3.77
CA ALA A 82 -7.43 -11.84 -4.92
C ALA A 82 -6.53 -11.04 -5.90
N LEU A 83 -5.34 -10.61 -5.46
CA LEU A 83 -4.38 -9.86 -6.27
C LEU A 83 -3.15 -10.69 -6.66
N ALA A 84 -3.09 -11.98 -6.29
CA ALA A 84 -1.90 -12.81 -6.46
C ALA A 84 -1.45 -12.97 -7.92
N SER A 85 -2.38 -13.17 -8.86
CA SER A 85 -2.04 -13.28 -10.29
C SER A 85 -1.47 -11.98 -10.83
N ARG A 86 -2.04 -10.84 -10.41
CA ARG A 86 -1.58 -9.53 -10.87
C ARG A 86 -0.23 -9.16 -10.28
N ARG A 87 -0.05 -9.45 -8.99
CA ARG A 87 1.22 -9.30 -8.32
C ARG A 87 2.32 -10.11 -9.00
N TYR A 88 2.01 -11.33 -9.45
CA TYR A 88 2.96 -12.12 -10.24
C TYR A 88 3.30 -11.47 -11.58
N THR A 89 2.31 -10.93 -12.30
CA THR A 89 2.59 -10.21 -13.55
C THR A 89 3.38 -8.91 -13.37
N THR A 90 3.29 -8.27 -12.20
CA THR A 90 3.92 -6.97 -11.93
C THR A 90 5.28 -7.12 -11.23
N PHE A 91 5.37 -7.95 -10.19
CA PHE A 91 6.57 -8.11 -9.37
C PHE A 91 7.31 -9.43 -9.64
N GLY A 92 6.68 -10.41 -10.30
CA GLY A 92 7.20 -11.77 -10.42
C GLY A 92 6.91 -12.67 -9.21
N PHE A 93 6.15 -12.17 -8.22
CA PHE A 93 5.85 -12.88 -6.97
C PHE A 93 4.34 -12.92 -6.68
N HIS A 94 3.85 -14.07 -6.19
CA HIS A 94 2.46 -14.19 -5.73
C HIS A 94 2.24 -13.66 -4.32
N VAL A 95 3.28 -13.71 -3.49
CA VAL A 95 3.31 -13.23 -2.10
C VAL A 95 4.69 -12.64 -1.85
N LEU A 96 4.78 -11.53 -1.13
CA LEU A 96 6.05 -10.90 -0.71
C LEU A 96 6.15 -10.85 0.81
N SER A 97 7.37 -11.07 1.30
CA SER A 97 7.81 -10.71 2.64
C SER A 97 7.94 -9.20 2.81
N ALA A 98 8.10 -8.74 4.06
CA ALA A 98 8.31 -7.32 4.35
C ALA A 98 9.63 -6.79 3.78
N GLU A 99 10.63 -7.65 3.68
CA GLU A 99 11.96 -7.38 3.16
C GLU A 99 11.91 -7.21 1.65
N GLU A 100 11.23 -8.11 0.94
CA GLU A 100 11.02 -8.00 -0.51
C GLU A 100 10.14 -6.79 -0.85
N ALA A 101 9.13 -6.50 -0.02
CA ALA A 101 8.24 -5.35 -0.23
C ALA A 101 8.99 -4.01 -0.23
N LYS A 102 10.03 -3.87 0.59
CA LYS A 102 10.87 -2.66 0.65
C LYS A 102 11.69 -2.42 -0.62
N GLU A 103 11.97 -3.47 -1.38
CA GLU A 103 12.76 -3.38 -2.60
C GLU A 103 11.93 -3.16 -3.87
N LEU A 104 10.60 -3.07 -3.72
CA LEU A 104 9.71 -2.76 -4.83
C LEU A 104 9.99 -1.36 -5.40
N LYS A 105 9.95 -1.27 -6.73
CA LYS A 105 10.06 0.00 -7.45
C LYS A 105 8.72 0.74 -7.40
N ILE A 106 8.80 2.07 -7.38
CA ILE A 106 7.62 2.95 -7.37
C ILE A 106 6.70 2.69 -8.57
N GLU A 107 7.28 2.52 -9.76
CA GLU A 107 6.55 2.26 -11.00
C GLU A 107 5.72 0.98 -10.90
N ASP A 108 6.30 -0.08 -10.34
CA ASP A 108 5.62 -1.37 -10.18
C ASP A 108 4.50 -1.27 -9.14
N ILE A 109 4.74 -0.55 -8.03
CA ILE A 109 3.71 -0.29 -7.00
C ILE A 109 2.52 0.43 -7.64
N LEU A 110 2.77 1.46 -8.44
CA LEU A 110 1.71 2.20 -9.16
C LEU A 110 0.97 1.34 -10.17
N LEU A 111 1.68 0.50 -10.92
CA LEU A 111 1.08 -0.41 -11.91
C LEU A 111 0.13 -1.42 -11.26
N LEU A 112 0.47 -1.93 -10.07
CA LEU A 112 -0.45 -2.75 -9.28
C LEU A 112 -1.61 -1.89 -8.75
N ALA A 113 -1.28 -0.77 -8.13
CA ALA A 113 -2.19 0.09 -7.37
C ALA A 113 -3.29 0.74 -8.20
N THR A 114 -3.01 1.13 -9.44
CA THR A 114 -3.97 1.77 -10.36
C THR A 114 -5.21 0.92 -10.65
N THR A 115 -5.19 -0.34 -10.23
CA THR A 115 -6.30 -1.28 -10.45
C THR A 115 -6.97 -1.75 -9.19
N LEU A 116 -6.48 -1.27 -8.04
CA LEU A 116 -7.20 -1.34 -6.80
C LEU A 116 -8.41 -0.41 -6.96
N LYS A 117 -9.59 -1.01 -7.12
CA LYS A 117 -10.85 -0.31 -6.88
C LYS A 117 -10.98 -0.22 -5.36
N PHE A 118 -10.92 1.00 -4.85
CA PHE A 118 -11.14 1.34 -3.45
C PHE A 118 -12.55 1.85 -3.25
#